data_AF-A0A1J3EMI4-F1
#
_entry.id   AF-A0A1J3EMI4-F1
#
_cell.length_a   1.000
_cell.length_b   1.000
_cell.length_c   1.000
_cell.angle_alpha   90.00
_cell.angle_beta   90.00
_cell.angle_gamma   90.00
#
_symmetry.space_group_name_H-M   'P 1'
#
loop_
_entity.id
_entity.type
_entity.pdbx_description
1 polymer ?
#
loop_
_entity_poly.entity_id
_entity_poly.type
_entity_poly.pdbx_seq_one_letter_code
_entity_poly.pdbx_strand_id
1 'polypeptide(L)'
;ESFMCSLVPESPGPHVEYTPGGLLYKPGGSQLQHATTISFLLLVYAQYLSRSSLSLNCGTLAVPPDYLRRLAKKQVDYILGENPMGLSYMVGYGERYPKRIHHRGSSLPSIVDHPGAIGCKDGSVYFNSTEPNPNVLIGAV
;
A
#
# COMPACT_ATOMS: atom_id res chain seq x y z
N GLU A 1 2.70 11.28 -20.52
CA GLU A 1 2.36 12.28 -19.48
C GLU A 1 0.92 12.16 -18.97
N SER A 2 -0.08 11.86 -19.81
CA SER A 2 -1.51 11.76 -19.41
C SER A 2 -1.77 10.98 -18.11
N PHE A 3 -1.18 9.78 -17.95
CA PHE A 3 -1.33 9.02 -16.71
C PHE A 3 -0.74 9.74 -15.49
N MET A 4 0.44 10.34 -15.60
CA MET A 4 1.06 11.06 -14.48
C MET A 4 0.25 12.30 -14.10
N CYS A 5 -0.33 12.97 -15.09
CA CYS A 5 -1.26 14.08 -14.85
C CYS A 5 -2.52 13.62 -14.11
N SER A 6 -3.11 12.48 -14.47
CA SER A 6 -4.29 11.97 -13.75
C SER A 6 -4.05 11.67 -12.25
N LEU A 7 -2.80 11.62 -11.80
CA LEU A 7 -2.44 11.45 -10.39
C LEU A 7 -2.37 12.78 -9.63
N VAL A 8 -2.31 13.91 -10.33
CA VAL A 8 -2.24 15.27 -9.78
C VAL A 8 -3.66 15.84 -9.71
N PRO A 9 -4.25 15.97 -8.50
CA PRO A 9 -5.65 16.40 -8.35
C PRO A 9 -5.96 17.79 -8.93
N GLU A 10 -4.96 18.67 -8.98
CA GLU A 10 -5.07 20.04 -9.51
C GLU A 10 -4.97 20.09 -11.04
N SER A 11 -4.67 18.96 -11.70
CA SER A 11 -4.57 18.90 -13.16
C SER A 11 -5.96 18.86 -13.82
N PRO A 12 -6.11 19.45 -15.01
CA PRO A 12 -7.36 19.37 -15.77
C PRO A 12 -7.58 17.98 -16.36
N GLY A 13 -8.85 17.57 -16.47
CA GLY A 13 -9.26 16.30 -17.09
C GLY A 13 -9.49 15.16 -16.08
N PRO A 14 -9.63 13.92 -16.56
CA PRO A 14 -9.91 12.77 -15.70
C PRO A 14 -8.77 12.49 -14.71
N HIS A 15 -9.12 12.26 -13.45
CA HIS A 15 -8.20 12.02 -12.35
C HIS A 15 -8.49 10.69 -11.66
N VAL A 16 -7.46 10.10 -11.08
CA VAL A 16 -7.60 8.96 -10.17
C VAL A 16 -8.30 9.44 -8.90
N GLU A 17 -9.18 8.60 -8.37
CA GLU A 17 -9.91 8.91 -7.15
C GLU A 17 -9.02 8.79 -5.92
N TYR A 18 -9.35 9.55 -4.89
CA TYR A 18 -8.74 9.44 -3.57
C TYR A 18 -9.84 9.14 -2.56
N THR A 19 -9.52 8.32 -1.56
CA THR A 19 -10.40 8.20 -0.38
C THR A 19 -10.46 9.53 0.36
N PRO A 20 -11.48 9.78 1.20
CA PRO A 20 -11.53 10.96 2.04
C PRO A 20 -10.28 11.12 2.94
N GLY A 21 -9.60 10.02 3.26
CA GLY A 21 -8.34 10.01 4.02
C GLY A 21 -7.08 10.28 3.19
N GLY A 22 -7.19 10.41 1.86
CA GLY A 22 -6.07 10.73 0.98
C GLY A 22 -5.30 9.54 0.38
N LEU A 23 -5.84 8.31 0.48
CA LEU A 23 -5.28 7.15 -0.21
C LEU A 23 -5.71 7.14 -1.68
N LEU A 24 -4.77 6.92 -2.59
CA LEU A 24 -5.05 6.63 -3.99
C LEU A 24 -5.97 5.42 -4.10
N TYR A 25 -7.12 5.63 -4.72
CA TYR A 25 -8.18 4.63 -4.78
C TYR A 25 -8.43 4.21 -6.22
N LYS A 26 -8.37 2.91 -6.47
CA LYS A 26 -8.76 2.32 -7.74
C LYS A 26 -9.80 1.23 -7.47
N PRO A 27 -11.04 1.33 -7.98
CA PRO A 27 -12.06 0.33 -7.74
C PRO A 27 -11.57 -1.10 -7.99
N GLY A 28 -11.89 -2.02 -7.07
CA GLY A 28 -11.48 -3.43 -7.11
C GLY A 28 -10.69 -3.87 -5.87
N GLY A 29 -10.04 -5.04 -5.98
CA GLY A 29 -9.17 -5.59 -4.93
C GLY A 29 -7.79 -4.94 -4.88
N SER A 30 -7.07 -5.17 -3.77
CA SER A 30 -5.66 -4.79 -3.59
C SER A 30 -5.34 -3.29 -3.70
N GLN A 31 -6.06 -2.46 -2.94
CA GLN A 31 -5.87 -1.00 -2.97
C GLN A 31 -4.43 -0.56 -2.66
N LEU A 32 -3.83 -1.15 -1.63
CA LEU A 32 -2.46 -0.79 -1.23
C LEU A 32 -1.41 -1.25 -2.25
N GLN A 33 -1.69 -2.30 -3.03
CA GLN A 33 -0.83 -2.70 -4.13
C GLN A 33 -0.80 -1.64 -5.24
N HIS A 34 -1.95 -1.06 -5.58
CA HIS A 34 -2.02 0.05 -6.53
C HIS A 34 -1.30 1.29 -5.98
N ALA A 35 -1.59 1.68 -4.73
CA ALA A 35 -0.94 2.83 -4.10
C ALA A 35 0.59 2.68 -4.06
N THR A 36 1.09 1.49 -3.72
CA THR A 36 2.53 1.19 -3.69
C THR A 36 3.15 1.24 -5.09
N THR A 37 2.50 0.61 -6.07
CA THR A 37 3.00 0.57 -7.45
C THR A 37 3.03 1.97 -8.08
N ILE A 38 1.98 2.76 -7.86
CA ILE A 38 1.90 4.14 -8.35
C ILE A 38 2.93 5.02 -7.65
N SER A 39 3.14 4.84 -6.33
CA SER A 39 4.18 5.57 -5.59
C SER A 39 5.57 5.28 -6.15
N PHE A 40 5.87 4.03 -6.48
CA PHE A 40 7.12 3.67 -7.15
C PHE A 40 7.27 4.38 -8.50
N LEU A 41 6.22 4.35 -9.34
CA LEU A 41 6.22 5.04 -10.64
C LEU A 41 6.41 6.55 -10.51
N LEU A 42 5.74 7.20 -9.56
CA LEU A 42 5.90 8.63 -9.25
C LEU A 42 7.36 8.96 -8.91
N LEU A 43 8.00 8.15 -8.07
CA LEU A 43 9.41 8.35 -7.68
C LEU A 43 10.37 8.17 -8.85
N VAL A 44 10.19 7.11 -9.65
CA VAL A 44 11.01 6.87 -10.84
C VAL A 44 10.87 8.01 -11.83
N TYR A 45 9.66 8.48 -12.08
CA TYR A 45 9.41 9.57 -13.02
C TYR A 45 9.90 10.93 -12.50
N ALA A 46 9.75 11.21 -11.20
CA ALA A 46 10.36 12.37 -10.57
C ALA A 46 11.89 12.38 -10.73
N GLN A 47 12.53 11.22 -10.57
CA GLN A 47 13.98 11.09 -10.78
C GLN A 47 14.35 11.35 -12.24
N TYR A 48 13.62 10.79 -13.20
CA TYR A 48 13.81 11.08 -14.62
C TYR A 48 13.73 12.58 -14.92
N LEU A 49 12.64 13.24 -14.51
CA LEU A 49 12.43 14.67 -14.74
C LEU A 49 13.54 15.52 -14.12
N SER A 50 13.97 15.18 -12.90
CA SER A 50 15.05 15.90 -12.23
C SER A 50 16.38 15.80 -12.99
N ARG A 51 16.73 14.61 -13.50
CA ARG A 51 17.98 14.40 -14.25
C ARG A 51 17.96 15.10 -15.60
N SER A 52 16.78 15.21 -16.21
CA SER A 52 16.59 15.88 -17.50
C SER A 52 16.34 17.39 -17.36
N SER A 53 16.31 17.94 -16.13
CA SER A 53 15.91 19.34 -15.86
C SER A 53 14.54 19.71 -16.46
N LEU A 54 13.60 18.75 -16.43
CA LEU A 54 12.24 18.89 -16.95
C LEU A 54 11.22 18.95 -15.80
N SER A 55 10.01 19.39 -16.15
CA SER A 55 8.81 19.28 -15.31
C SER A 55 7.73 18.52 -16.07
N LEU A 56 6.81 17.89 -15.35
CA LEU A 56 5.64 17.25 -15.96
C LEU A 56 4.68 18.36 -16.44
N ASN A 57 4.30 18.32 -17.71
CA ASN A 57 3.32 19.26 -18.25
C ASN A 57 1.92 18.62 -18.30
N CYS A 58 0.96 19.23 -17.58
CA CYS A 58 -0.44 18.84 -17.54
C CYS A 58 -1.35 19.91 -18.14
N GLY A 59 -0.97 20.44 -19.31
CA GLY A 59 -1.70 21.49 -20.02
C GLY A 59 -1.27 22.88 -19.53
N THR A 60 -2.11 23.51 -18.71
CA THR A 60 -1.80 24.82 -18.11
C THR A 60 -1.02 24.72 -16.81
N LEU A 61 -0.82 23.50 -16.29
CA LEU A 61 -0.14 23.23 -15.03
C LEU A 61 1.22 22.56 -15.28
N ALA A 62 2.30 23.20 -14.83
CA ALA A 62 3.63 22.60 -14.76
C ALA A 62 3.88 22.03 -13.36
N VAL A 63 4.13 20.73 -13.27
CA VAL A 63 4.31 20.00 -12.01
C VAL A 63 5.79 19.65 -11.82
N PRO A 64 6.45 20.21 -10.79
CA PRO A 64 7.88 19.94 -10.57
C PRO A 64 8.09 18.53 -10.02
N PRO A 65 9.28 17.93 -10.21
CA PRO A 65 9.61 16.59 -9.70
C PRO A 65 9.35 16.41 -8.20
N ASP A 66 9.61 17.44 -7.39
CA ASP A 66 9.39 17.41 -5.94
C ASP A 66 7.92 17.26 -5.54
N TYR A 67 6.99 17.74 -6.38
CA TYR A 67 5.58 17.51 -6.15
C TYR A 67 5.25 16.01 -6.24
N LEU A 68 5.76 15.33 -7.27
CA LEU A 68 5.56 13.88 -7.45
C LEU A 68 6.18 13.06 -6.31
N ARG A 69 7.35 13.48 -5.80
CA ARG A 69 7.98 12.87 -4.60
C ARG A 69 7.09 13.02 -3.37
N ARG A 70 6.55 14.21 -3.13
CA ARG A 70 5.63 14.44 -2.00
C ARG A 70 4.34 13.63 -2.13
N LEU A 71 3.82 13.47 -3.35
CA LEU A 71 2.64 12.65 -3.58
C LEU A 71 2.91 11.18 -3.24
N ALA A 72 4.03 10.62 -3.72
CA ALA A 72 4.45 9.26 -3.37
C ALA A 72 4.68 9.11 -1.86
N LYS A 73 5.33 10.09 -1.21
CA LYS A 73 5.55 10.08 0.24
C LYS A 73 4.23 9.99 1.00
N LYS A 74 3.23 10.82 0.67
CA LYS A 74 1.90 10.79 1.31
C LYS A 74 1.25 9.40 1.25
N GLN A 75 1.40 8.67 0.14
CA GLN A 75 0.84 7.32 0.01
C GLN A 75 1.58 6.31 0.88
N VAL A 76 2.91 6.40 0.95
CA VAL A 76 3.73 5.57 1.85
C VAL A 76 3.41 5.89 3.31
N ASP A 77 3.31 7.15 3.67
CA ASP A 77 2.94 7.59 5.03
C ASP A 77 1.56 7.06 5.42
N TYR A 78 0.57 7.13 4.50
CA TYR A 78 -0.76 6.54 4.71
C TYR A 78 -0.67 5.04 5.00
N ILE A 79 0.11 4.29 4.21
CA ILE A 79 0.35 2.84 4.43
C ILE A 79 1.00 2.60 5.80
N LEU A 80 1.90 3.47 6.22
CA LEU A 80 2.66 3.29 7.46
C LEU A 80 1.96 3.80 8.72
N GLY A 81 0.83 4.50 8.59
CA GLY A 81 -0.05 4.85 9.71
C GLY A 81 -0.58 6.28 9.74
N GLU A 82 -0.14 7.17 8.84
CA GLU A 82 -0.69 8.52 8.68
C GLU A 82 -2.03 8.45 7.92
N ASN A 83 -3.01 7.78 8.52
CA ASN A 83 -4.36 7.64 8.00
C ASN A 83 -5.38 7.85 9.13
N PRO A 84 -6.67 8.07 8.81
CA PRO A 84 -7.69 8.36 9.81
C PRO A 84 -7.86 7.30 10.91
N MET A 85 -7.39 6.06 10.68
CA MET A 85 -7.44 4.99 11.68
C MET A 85 -6.21 4.97 12.60
N GLY A 86 -5.13 5.69 12.27
CA GLY A 86 -3.84 5.59 12.94
C GLY A 86 -3.30 4.15 12.94
N LEU A 87 -3.57 3.40 11.87
CA LEU A 87 -3.26 1.98 11.74
C LEU A 87 -2.22 1.80 10.65
N SER A 88 -1.06 1.23 10.96
CA SER A 88 -0.14 0.79 9.91
C SER A 88 -0.76 -0.37 9.16
N TYR A 89 -0.78 -0.31 7.83
CA TYR A 89 -1.14 -1.45 7.00
C TYR A 89 0.04 -2.39 6.74
N MET A 90 1.26 -2.03 7.19
CA MET A 90 2.42 -2.92 7.19
C MET A 90 2.46 -3.75 8.47
N VAL A 91 2.36 -5.07 8.32
CA VAL A 91 2.38 -6.01 9.46
C VAL A 91 3.72 -5.89 10.20
N GLY A 92 3.64 -5.72 11.53
CA GLY A 92 4.82 -5.59 12.39
C GLY A 92 5.43 -4.19 12.45
N TYR A 93 4.84 -3.19 11.79
CA TYR A 93 5.30 -1.80 11.84
C TYR A 93 4.35 -0.91 12.66
N GLY A 94 4.91 -0.03 13.49
CA GLY A 94 4.14 0.88 14.35
C GLY A 94 3.43 0.17 15.51
N GLU A 95 2.68 0.94 16.31
CA GLU A 95 1.99 0.42 17.50
C GLU A 95 0.73 -0.40 17.17
N ARG A 96 0.10 -0.12 16.02
CA ARG A 96 -1.16 -0.75 15.58
C ARG A 96 -1.02 -1.20 14.13
N TYR A 97 -1.23 -2.48 13.87
CA TYR A 97 -1.20 -3.10 12.54
C TYR A 97 -2.12 -4.33 12.43
N PRO A 98 -2.47 -4.83 11.23
CA PRO A 98 -3.26 -6.05 11.04
C PRO A 98 -2.62 -7.27 11.71
N LYS A 99 -3.32 -7.87 12.67
CA LYS A 99 -2.86 -9.07 13.37
C LYS A 99 -3.42 -10.38 12.79
N ARG A 100 -4.43 -10.29 11.93
CA ARG A 100 -5.06 -11.43 11.24
C ARG A 100 -5.05 -11.16 9.74
N ILE A 101 -4.05 -11.69 9.06
CA ILE A 101 -3.92 -11.59 7.60
C ILE A 101 -4.26 -12.93 6.95
N HIS A 102 -4.68 -12.88 5.69
CA HIS A 102 -4.92 -14.08 4.90
C HIS A 102 -3.58 -14.67 4.40
N HIS A 103 -2.87 -15.37 5.29
CA HIS A 103 -1.59 -16.01 4.96
C HIS A 103 -1.41 -17.32 5.72
N ARG A 104 -1.29 -18.45 5.00
CA ARG A 104 -1.26 -19.80 5.60
C ARG A 104 -0.15 -19.97 6.63
N GLY A 105 1.08 -19.60 6.28
CA GLY A 105 2.22 -19.71 7.21
C GLY A 105 2.11 -18.78 8.43
N SER A 106 1.30 -17.72 8.32
CA SER A 106 1.06 -16.80 9.43
C SER A 106 -0.01 -17.36 10.37
N SER A 107 -1.09 -17.91 9.81
CA SER A 107 -2.26 -18.41 10.54
C SER A 107 -2.06 -19.79 11.21
N LEU A 108 -1.19 -20.63 10.67
CA LEU A 108 -0.94 -21.98 11.19
C LEU A 108 0.06 -21.96 12.37
N PRO A 109 -0.05 -22.88 13.34
CA PRO A 109 0.93 -23.00 14.42
C PRO A 109 2.32 -23.35 13.86
N SER A 110 3.36 -22.98 14.61
CA SER A 110 4.72 -23.36 14.27
C SER A 110 4.94 -24.86 14.44
N ILE A 111 6.02 -25.40 13.87
CA ILE A 111 6.41 -26.81 14.10
C ILE A 111 6.80 -27.08 15.56
N VAL A 112 7.14 -26.03 16.32
CA VAL A 112 7.44 -26.13 17.76
C VAL A 112 6.17 -26.41 18.55
N ASP A 113 5.07 -25.71 18.22
CA ASP A 113 3.78 -25.83 18.91
C ASP A 113 2.94 -26.99 18.38
N HIS A 114 3.16 -27.38 17.11
CA HIS A 114 2.47 -28.48 16.44
C HIS A 114 3.45 -29.28 15.56
N PRO A 115 4.21 -30.22 16.13
CA PRO A 115 5.24 -30.98 15.40
C PRO A 115 4.69 -32.02 14.42
N GLY A 116 3.41 -32.38 14.55
CA GLY A 116 2.73 -33.32 13.65
C GLY A 116 2.38 -32.70 12.30
N ALA A 117 2.15 -33.55 11.29
CA ALA A 117 1.61 -33.10 10.02
C ALA A 117 0.14 -32.66 10.21
N ILE A 118 -0.22 -31.50 9.66
CA ILE A 118 -1.61 -31.04 9.60
C ILE A 118 -2.30 -31.79 8.45
N GLY A 119 -3.33 -32.56 8.79
CA GLY A 119 -4.10 -33.35 7.84
C GLY A 119 -4.96 -32.51 6.89
N CYS A 120 -5.60 -33.20 5.95
CA CYS A 120 -6.52 -32.57 5.02
C CYS A 120 -7.71 -31.97 5.78
N LYS A 121 -8.00 -30.68 5.56
CA LYS A 121 -9.05 -29.89 6.25
C LYS A 121 -8.82 -29.59 7.73
N ASP A 122 -7.84 -30.20 8.41
CA ASP A 122 -7.52 -29.89 9.82
C ASP A 122 -7.08 -28.43 10.00
N GLY A 123 -6.58 -27.79 8.96
CA GLY A 123 -6.24 -26.36 8.94
C GLY A 123 -7.44 -25.41 8.99
N SER A 124 -8.67 -25.90 8.81
CA SER A 124 -9.88 -25.05 8.69
C SER A 124 -10.19 -24.28 9.96
N VAL A 125 -9.81 -24.83 11.13
CA VAL A 125 -9.99 -24.15 12.42
C VAL A 125 -9.18 -22.85 12.48
N TYR A 126 -7.96 -22.83 11.93
CA TYR A 126 -7.13 -21.63 11.87
C TYR A 126 -7.64 -20.62 10.83
N PHE A 127 -8.13 -21.11 9.70
CA PHE A 127 -8.74 -20.25 8.67
C PHE A 127 -10.00 -19.53 9.18
N ASN A 128 -10.86 -20.25 9.91
CA ASN A 128 -12.12 -19.72 10.45
C ASN A 128 -11.95 -18.95 11.77
N SER A 129 -10.80 -19.06 12.44
CA SER A 129 -10.51 -18.35 13.68
C SER A 129 -10.59 -16.84 13.50
N THR A 130 -11.11 -16.13 14.50
CA THR A 130 -11.10 -14.66 14.60
C THR A 130 -9.88 -14.11 15.34
N GLU A 131 -9.08 -15.00 15.95
CA GLU A 131 -7.89 -14.63 16.72
C GLU A 131 -6.78 -14.07 15.83
N PRO A 132 -5.82 -13.32 16.42
CA PRO A 132 -4.56 -13.00 15.78
C PRO A 132 -3.86 -14.25 15.22
N ASN A 133 -3.18 -14.08 14.09
CA ASN A 133 -2.29 -15.10 13.54
C ASN A 133 -1.14 -15.37 14.52
N PRO A 134 -0.77 -16.64 14.79
CA PRO A 134 0.30 -16.98 15.73
C PRO A 134 1.69 -16.52 15.27
N ASN A 135 1.94 -16.47 13.96
CA ASN A 135 3.21 -15.99 13.42
C ASN A 135 3.04 -14.62 12.76
N VAL A 136 3.73 -13.60 13.27
CA VAL A 136 3.70 -12.25 12.71
C VAL A 136 4.50 -12.23 11.39
N LEU A 137 3.82 -11.98 10.27
CA LEU A 137 4.46 -11.86 8.97
C LEU A 137 5.00 -10.44 8.75
N ILE A 138 6.11 -10.13 9.41
CA ILE A 138 6.71 -8.79 9.41
C ILE A 138 6.97 -8.31 7.97
N GLY A 139 6.51 -7.09 7.66
CA GLY A 139 6.73 -6.42 6.39
C GLY A 139 5.65 -6.65 5.33
N ALA A 140 4.65 -7.49 5.58
CA ALA A 140 3.53 -7.69 4.65
C ALA A 140 2.64 -6.43 4.56
N VAL A 141 2.26 -6.05 3.34
CA VAL A 141 1.37 -4.93 2.99
C VAL A 141 0.30 -5.41 2.01
#